data_AF-A0AAD7U4K8-F1
#
_entry.id   AF-A0AAD7U4K8-F1
#
_cell.length_a   1.000
_cell.length_b   1.000
_cell.length_c   1.000
_cell.angle_alpha   90.00
_cell.angle_beta   90.00
_cell.angle_gamma   90.00
#
_symmetry.space_group_name_H-M   'P 1'
#
loop_
_entity.id
_entity.type
_entity.pdbx_description
1 polymer ?
#
loop_
_entity_poly.entity_id
_entity_poly.type
_entity_poly.pdbx_seq_one_letter_code
_entity_poly.pdbx_strand_id
1 'polypeptide(L)'
;MPSEASALPNVARVLIYSATRDFRHDSIPTAVDALVSHGPAANISFDHTEDQTWFTDDRLQQYDAILFLSNTGEGINFAAYWTYHKYLDLGGNFVGIHSASDCLRNTTFFQKELGAAFDYHPELQDAIVDIIGPSHPSTSMLPKEWHVRDEMYNFKSDPRSVGAVVILSANESSYDDPGTRKFDQGTPHPTAWFQEHGAGVDSNGTAGRSFYTSLGHLNETWQDDLFMAHVMGGVQWALQANTTRASNANGAVGNGTSTPSTTGTNGTASASGSSSSPSTTTGTSAARSQYITASTPMVFIGAALAISLWTLF
;
A
#
# COMPACT_ATOMS: atom_id res chain seq x y z
N MET A 1 12.50 16.28 41.60
CA MET A 1 12.27 16.17 40.14
C MET A 1 12.08 14.70 39.84
N PRO A 2 10.89 14.22 39.45
CA PRO A 2 10.81 12.88 38.89
C PRO A 2 11.53 12.93 37.53
N SER A 3 12.48 12.02 37.32
CA SER A 3 13.12 11.82 36.03
C SER A 3 12.05 11.41 35.01
N GLU A 4 11.93 12.14 33.91
CA GLU A 4 11.24 11.62 32.73
C GLU A 4 11.96 10.35 32.31
N ALA A 5 11.28 9.22 32.47
CA ALA A 5 11.66 7.99 31.82
C ALA A 5 11.57 8.28 30.32
N SER A 6 12.72 8.35 29.65
CA SER A 6 12.80 8.35 28.19
C SER A 6 12.02 7.14 27.69
N ALA A 7 10.83 7.37 27.13
CA ALA A 7 10.12 6.35 26.39
C ALA A 7 11.08 5.86 25.30
N LEU A 8 11.31 4.55 25.22
CA LEU A 8 12.08 3.98 24.11
C LEU A 8 11.45 4.48 22.80
N PRO A 9 12.23 4.87 21.79
CA PRO A 9 11.66 5.24 20.50
C PRO A 9 10.83 4.07 19.99
N ASN A 10 9.54 4.30 19.77
CA ASN A 10 8.63 3.23 19.35
C ASN A 10 9.10 2.76 17.97
N VAL A 11 9.44 1.48 17.83
CA VAL A 11 9.86 0.90 16.54
C VAL A 11 8.70 1.10 15.56
N ALA A 12 8.96 1.75 14.42
CA ALA A 12 7.92 1.93 13.42
C ALA A 12 7.59 0.59 12.75
N ARG A 13 6.31 0.30 12.51
CA ARG A 13 5.87 -0.93 11.85
C ARG A 13 5.37 -0.63 10.45
N VAL A 14 5.90 -1.32 9.45
CA VAL A 14 5.46 -1.19 8.05
C VAL A 14 5.02 -2.54 7.52
N LEU A 15 3.82 -2.60 6.93
CA LEU A 15 3.34 -3.80 6.25
C LEU A 15 3.69 -3.73 4.77
N ILE A 16 4.58 -4.60 4.32
CA ILE A 16 4.84 -4.83 2.90
C ILE A 16 3.74 -5.73 2.34
N TYR A 17 3.04 -5.24 1.32
CA TYR A 17 2.08 -5.98 0.53
C TYR A 17 2.56 -6.13 -0.91
N SER A 18 2.78 -7.35 -1.37
CA SER A 18 3.37 -7.60 -2.71
C SER A 18 2.57 -8.54 -3.60
N ALA A 19 1.27 -8.71 -3.34
CA ALA A 19 0.43 -9.57 -4.16
C ALA A 19 0.30 -9.01 -5.59
N THR A 20 0.39 -9.88 -6.59
CA THR A 20 0.17 -9.56 -8.01
C THR A 20 -1.00 -10.36 -8.58
N ARG A 21 -1.68 -9.79 -9.58
CA ARG A 21 -2.73 -10.45 -10.38
C ARG A 21 -2.48 -10.39 -11.88
N ASP A 22 -1.48 -9.62 -12.30
CA ASP A 22 -0.94 -9.59 -13.66
C ASP A 22 0.55 -10.01 -13.62
N PHE A 23 1.46 -9.24 -14.20
CA PHE A 23 2.90 -9.57 -14.25
C PHE A 23 3.50 -9.68 -12.84
N ARG A 24 4.39 -10.66 -12.64
CA ARG A 24 5.10 -10.92 -11.39
C ARG A 24 6.58 -10.61 -11.59
N HIS A 25 7.08 -9.57 -10.94
CA HIS A 25 8.50 -9.21 -10.98
C HIS A 25 9.34 -10.21 -10.19
N ASP A 26 10.45 -10.67 -10.75
CA ASP A 26 11.36 -11.60 -10.07
C ASP A 26 12.09 -10.95 -8.88
N SER A 27 12.15 -9.61 -8.82
CA SER A 27 12.82 -8.85 -7.77
C SER A 27 12.09 -8.80 -6.43
N ILE A 28 10.80 -9.14 -6.36
CA ILE A 28 10.01 -8.97 -5.12
C ILE A 28 10.62 -9.71 -3.92
N PRO A 29 11.05 -10.99 -4.01
CA PRO A 29 11.68 -11.65 -2.86
C PRO A 29 12.96 -10.92 -2.39
N THR A 30 13.83 -10.53 -3.33
CA THR A 30 15.06 -9.77 -3.04
C THR A 30 14.75 -8.42 -2.40
N ALA A 31 13.71 -7.74 -2.89
CA ALA A 31 13.26 -6.47 -2.36
C ALA A 31 12.72 -6.57 -0.94
N VAL A 32 11.91 -7.60 -0.64
CA VAL A 32 11.42 -7.89 0.71
C VAL A 32 12.59 -8.16 1.66
N ASP A 33 13.53 -9.01 1.27
CA ASP A 33 14.71 -9.33 2.07
C ASP A 33 15.60 -8.09 2.32
N ALA A 34 15.77 -7.25 1.31
CA ALA A 34 16.51 -6.00 1.42
C ALA A 34 15.83 -5.03 2.41
N LEU A 35 14.52 -4.81 2.30
CA LEU A 35 13.77 -3.95 3.22
C LEU A 35 13.81 -4.47 4.66
N VAL A 36 13.55 -5.77 4.86
CA VAL A 36 13.57 -6.40 6.19
C VAL A 36 14.96 -6.32 6.83
N SER A 37 16.03 -6.53 6.05
CA SER A 37 17.40 -6.46 6.57
C SER A 37 17.87 -5.05 6.90
N HIS A 38 17.39 -4.03 6.18
CA HIS A 38 17.75 -2.62 6.42
C HIS A 38 16.89 -1.94 7.50
N GLY A 39 15.67 -2.44 7.76
CA GLY A 39 14.73 -1.87 8.73
C GLY A 39 15.32 -1.58 10.12
N PRO A 40 16.02 -2.52 10.77
CA PRO A 40 16.55 -2.31 12.13
C PRO A 40 17.49 -1.12 12.26
N ALA A 41 18.32 -0.84 11.24
CA ALA A 41 19.22 0.33 11.24
C ALA A 41 18.46 1.66 11.20
N ALA A 42 17.21 1.65 10.72
CA ALA A 42 16.30 2.79 10.64
C ALA A 42 15.26 2.82 11.76
N ASN A 43 15.32 1.91 12.76
CA ASN A 43 14.28 1.71 13.78
C ASN A 43 12.90 1.36 13.19
N ILE A 44 12.89 0.55 12.13
CA ILE A 44 11.70 0.09 11.42
C ILE A 44 11.65 -1.45 11.46
N SER A 45 10.47 -1.99 11.73
CA SER A 45 10.14 -3.41 11.57
C SER A 45 9.22 -3.56 10.36
N PHE A 46 9.62 -4.38 9.41
CA PHE A 46 8.80 -4.74 8.25
C PHE A 46 8.16 -6.10 8.47
N ASP A 47 6.84 -6.18 8.31
CA ASP A 47 6.13 -7.43 8.11
C ASP A 47 5.80 -7.57 6.61
N HIS A 48 5.71 -8.78 6.09
CA HIS A 48 5.40 -9.04 4.69
C HIS A 48 4.22 -9.98 4.52
N THR A 49 3.33 -9.68 3.57
CA THR A 49 2.24 -10.56 3.17
C THR A 49 1.87 -10.37 1.70
N GLU A 50 1.34 -11.44 1.10
CA GLU A 50 0.61 -11.40 -0.18
C GLU A 50 -0.88 -11.76 0.03
N ASP A 51 -1.29 -11.97 1.29
CA ASP A 51 -2.63 -12.38 1.67
C ASP A 51 -3.49 -11.15 2.02
N GLN A 52 -4.40 -10.81 1.10
CA GLN A 52 -5.36 -9.73 1.29
C GLN A 52 -6.25 -9.87 2.54
N THR A 53 -6.39 -11.06 3.15
CA THR A 53 -7.17 -11.22 4.38
C THR A 53 -6.54 -10.53 5.59
N TRP A 54 -5.32 -10.02 5.44
CA TRP A 54 -4.65 -9.16 6.42
C TRP A 54 -5.20 -7.72 6.44
N PHE A 55 -6.00 -7.33 5.44
CA PHE A 55 -6.63 -6.01 5.40
C PHE A 55 -7.87 -6.00 6.29
N THR A 56 -7.64 -6.01 7.60
CA THR A 56 -8.64 -5.85 8.65
C THR A 56 -8.30 -4.65 9.52
N ASP A 57 -9.30 -3.98 10.09
CA ASP A 57 -9.12 -2.81 10.96
C ASP A 57 -8.11 -3.11 12.10
N ASP A 58 -8.30 -4.23 12.79
CA ASP A 58 -7.46 -4.67 13.91
C ASP A 58 -5.99 -4.84 13.52
N ARG A 59 -5.72 -5.25 12.27
CA ARG A 59 -4.37 -5.48 11.79
C ARG A 59 -3.77 -4.20 11.23
N LEU A 60 -4.45 -3.49 10.34
CA LEU A 60 -3.92 -2.29 9.71
C LEU A 60 -3.62 -1.18 10.73
N GLN A 61 -4.42 -1.04 11.81
CA GLN A 61 -4.17 -0.04 12.85
C GLN A 61 -2.83 -0.22 13.59
N GLN A 62 -2.19 -1.39 13.49
CA GLN A 62 -0.90 -1.67 14.11
C GLN A 62 0.28 -1.13 13.29
N TYR A 63 0.06 -0.82 12.01
CA TYR A 63 1.10 -0.36 11.11
C TYR A 63 1.09 1.16 10.97
N ASP A 64 2.29 1.74 11.01
CA ASP A 64 2.56 3.15 10.79
C ASP A 64 2.54 3.49 9.28
N ALA A 65 2.85 2.52 8.41
CA ALA A 65 2.69 2.65 6.97
C ALA A 65 2.32 1.31 6.31
N ILE A 66 1.66 1.37 5.16
CA ILE A 66 1.48 0.22 4.27
C ILE A 66 2.30 0.48 3.00
N LEU A 67 3.14 -0.49 2.64
CA LEU A 67 4.05 -0.42 1.50
C LEU A 67 3.59 -1.41 0.42
N PHE A 68 3.19 -0.90 -0.73
CA PHE A 68 2.86 -1.69 -1.91
C PHE A 68 4.13 -1.88 -2.74
N LEU A 69 4.59 -3.13 -2.84
CA LEU A 69 5.86 -3.49 -3.45
C LEU A 69 5.63 -4.27 -4.73
N SER A 70 5.78 -3.58 -5.88
CA SER A 70 5.67 -4.18 -7.21
C SER A 70 4.40 -5.01 -7.42
N ASN A 71 3.28 -4.55 -6.85
CA ASN A 71 1.95 -5.12 -7.10
C ASN A 71 1.56 -4.92 -8.57
N THR A 72 0.68 -5.75 -9.11
CA THR A 72 0.10 -5.54 -10.45
C THR A 72 -1.34 -6.05 -10.46
N GLY A 73 -2.19 -5.45 -11.28
CA GLY A 73 -3.60 -5.82 -11.38
C GLY A 73 -4.43 -5.53 -10.13
N GLU A 74 -5.59 -6.17 -10.01
CA GLU A 74 -6.56 -5.91 -8.93
C GLU A 74 -6.25 -6.78 -7.69
N GLY A 75 -5.20 -6.39 -6.96
CA GLY A 75 -4.60 -7.18 -5.88
C GLY A 75 -5.42 -7.34 -4.59
N ILE A 76 -6.47 -6.53 -4.36
CA ILE A 76 -7.34 -6.61 -3.18
C ILE A 76 -8.82 -6.66 -3.58
N ASN A 77 -9.64 -7.36 -2.79
CA ASN A 77 -11.08 -7.46 -2.99
C ASN A 77 -11.83 -6.24 -2.41
N PHE A 78 -13.14 -6.20 -2.64
CA PHE A 78 -14.00 -5.10 -2.20
C PHE A 78 -14.00 -4.87 -0.68
N ALA A 79 -13.87 -5.91 0.15
CA ALA A 79 -13.82 -5.73 1.60
C ALA A 79 -12.48 -5.13 2.04
N ALA A 80 -11.36 -5.68 1.55
CA ALA A 80 -10.02 -5.18 1.81
C ALA A 80 -9.84 -3.73 1.32
N TYR A 81 -10.46 -3.37 0.19
CA TYR A 81 -10.54 -2.01 -0.33
C TYR A 81 -11.06 -1.02 0.71
N TRP A 82 -12.20 -1.30 1.35
CA TRP A 82 -12.83 -0.33 2.26
C TRP A 82 -12.06 -0.20 3.57
N THR A 83 -11.50 -1.30 4.04
CA THR A 83 -10.61 -1.26 5.20
C THR A 83 -9.32 -0.49 4.90
N TYR A 84 -8.75 -0.65 3.71
CA TYR A 84 -7.57 0.11 3.31
C TYR A 84 -7.87 1.61 3.18
N HIS A 85 -8.97 1.97 2.53
CA HIS A 85 -9.41 3.36 2.40
C HIS A 85 -9.61 4.00 3.77
N LYS A 86 -10.33 3.32 4.68
CA LYS A 86 -10.52 3.77 6.06
C LYS A 86 -9.19 3.95 6.81
N TYR A 87 -8.22 3.06 6.61
CA TYR A 87 -6.89 3.20 7.22
C TYR A 87 -6.21 4.51 6.77
N LEU A 88 -6.28 4.86 5.48
CA LEU A 88 -5.76 6.12 4.96
C LEU A 88 -6.53 7.32 5.50
N ASP A 89 -7.87 7.25 5.57
CA ASP A 89 -8.73 8.30 6.14
C ASP A 89 -8.44 8.60 7.63
N LEU A 90 -7.82 7.64 8.34
CA LEU A 90 -7.43 7.78 9.74
C LEU A 90 -6.01 8.32 9.93
N GLY A 91 -5.30 8.66 8.85
CA GLY A 91 -3.95 9.22 8.88
C GLY A 91 -2.86 8.19 8.56
N GLY A 92 -3.25 7.02 8.04
CA GLY A 92 -2.36 5.99 7.55
C GLY A 92 -1.40 6.52 6.48
N ASN A 93 -0.13 6.12 6.55
CA ASN A 93 0.83 6.45 5.51
C ASN A 93 0.87 5.37 4.43
N PHE A 94 1.16 5.79 3.20
CA PHE A 94 1.30 4.93 2.03
C PHE A 94 2.69 5.05 1.41
N VAL A 95 3.25 3.92 0.98
CA VAL A 95 4.43 3.87 0.13
C VAL A 95 4.16 2.96 -1.06
N GLY A 96 4.37 3.44 -2.28
CA GLY A 96 4.31 2.62 -3.50
C GLY A 96 5.68 2.51 -4.15
N ILE A 97 6.07 1.30 -4.57
CA ILE A 97 7.34 1.08 -5.26
C ILE A 97 7.12 0.33 -6.57
N HIS A 98 7.81 0.81 -7.60
CA HIS A 98 7.85 0.22 -8.93
C HIS A 98 6.45 0.00 -9.52
N SER A 99 6.08 -1.24 -9.84
CA SER A 99 4.81 -1.55 -10.47
C SER A 99 3.60 -1.37 -9.55
N ALA A 100 3.74 -0.94 -8.29
CA ALA A 100 2.59 -0.53 -7.47
C ALA A 100 1.62 0.43 -8.20
N SER A 101 2.11 1.17 -9.20
CA SER A 101 1.30 2.00 -10.09
C SER A 101 0.49 1.28 -11.17
N ASP A 102 0.75 0.00 -11.42
CA ASP A 102 -0.02 -0.90 -12.28
C ASP A 102 -1.03 -1.76 -11.51
N CYS A 103 -1.20 -1.51 -10.20
CA CYS A 103 -2.23 -2.15 -9.41
C CYS A 103 -3.44 -1.24 -9.17
N LEU A 104 -4.60 -1.85 -8.92
CA LEU A 104 -5.86 -1.16 -8.58
C LEU A 104 -6.22 -0.04 -9.57
N ARG A 105 -5.99 -0.27 -10.87
CA ARG A 105 -6.15 0.71 -11.95
C ARG A 105 -7.57 1.26 -12.08
N ASN A 106 -8.55 0.54 -11.54
CA ASN A 106 -9.96 0.95 -11.53
C ASN A 106 -10.41 1.61 -10.21
N THR A 107 -9.49 1.83 -9.27
CA THR A 107 -9.80 2.36 -7.93
C THR A 107 -9.36 3.82 -7.82
N THR A 108 -10.30 4.75 -7.96
CA THR A 108 -10.03 6.19 -8.00
C THR A 108 -9.26 6.70 -6.78
N PHE A 109 -9.63 6.31 -5.56
CA PHE A 109 -8.94 6.81 -4.36
C PHE A 109 -7.47 6.36 -4.36
N PHE A 110 -7.21 5.10 -4.73
CA PHE A 110 -5.86 4.54 -4.77
C PHE A 110 -5.00 5.26 -5.80
N GLN A 111 -5.55 5.52 -6.99
CA GLN A 111 -4.81 6.24 -8.02
C GLN A 111 -4.46 7.67 -7.60
N LYS A 112 -5.33 8.33 -6.81
CA LYS A 112 -5.01 9.63 -6.21
C LYS A 112 -3.98 9.52 -5.09
N GLU A 113 -4.12 8.53 -4.20
CA GLU A 113 -3.17 8.27 -3.09
C GLU A 113 -1.77 7.97 -3.63
N LEU A 114 -1.71 7.19 -4.69
CA LEU A 114 -0.49 6.89 -5.42
C LEU A 114 0.04 8.11 -6.15
N GLY A 115 -0.83 8.88 -6.81
CA GLY A 115 -0.50 10.09 -7.57
C GLY A 115 -0.76 9.93 -9.07
N ALA A 116 -0.33 8.82 -9.67
CA ALA A 116 -0.57 8.53 -11.08
C ALA A 116 -0.49 7.04 -11.39
N ALA A 117 -1.39 6.57 -12.26
CA ALA A 117 -1.42 5.18 -12.73
C ALA A 117 -0.38 4.93 -13.82
N PHE A 118 0.20 3.73 -13.83
CA PHE A 118 1.05 3.25 -14.92
C PHE A 118 0.31 3.21 -16.26
N ASP A 119 0.98 3.58 -17.36
CA ASP A 119 0.53 3.42 -18.75
C ASP A 119 1.36 2.37 -19.50
N TYR A 120 2.65 2.67 -19.74
CA TYR A 120 3.60 1.79 -20.42
C TYR A 120 5.05 2.16 -20.04
N HIS A 121 6.03 1.38 -20.47
CA HIS A 121 7.45 1.76 -20.44
C HIS A 121 8.15 1.28 -21.73
N PRO A 122 9.25 1.90 -22.17
CA PRO A 122 10.13 1.32 -23.18
C PRO A 122 10.89 0.12 -22.59
N GLU A 123 11.69 -0.56 -23.41
CA GLU A 123 12.51 -1.70 -22.93
C GLU A 123 13.43 -1.29 -21.77
N LEU A 124 13.69 -2.25 -20.87
CA LEU A 124 14.66 -2.13 -19.79
C LEU A 124 16.03 -1.73 -20.36
N GLN A 125 16.54 -0.58 -19.95
CA GLN A 125 17.78 -0.01 -20.48
C GLN A 125 18.46 0.91 -19.46
N ASP A 126 19.66 1.36 -19.80
CA ASP A 126 20.36 2.34 -18.98
C ASP A 126 19.75 3.74 -19.22
N ALA A 127 19.56 4.51 -18.15
CA ALA A 127 18.98 5.84 -18.19
C ALA A 127 19.60 6.74 -17.11
N ILE A 128 19.44 8.05 -17.28
CA ILE A 128 19.78 9.06 -16.28
C ILE A 128 18.49 9.54 -15.61
N VAL A 129 18.50 9.55 -14.28
CA VAL A 129 17.45 10.15 -13.45
C VAL A 129 18.01 11.40 -12.78
N ASP A 130 17.36 12.52 -13.03
CA ASP A 130 17.73 13.82 -12.49
C ASP A 130 17.01 14.08 -11.15
N ILE A 131 17.74 14.60 -10.17
CA ILE A 131 17.13 15.11 -8.93
C ILE A 131 16.48 16.46 -9.24
N ILE A 132 15.19 16.57 -8.96
CA ILE A 132 14.42 17.80 -9.15
C ILE A 132 13.66 18.18 -7.88
N GLY A 133 13.11 19.39 -7.84
CA GLY A 133 12.27 19.83 -6.73
C GLY A 133 13.03 20.16 -5.43
N PRO A 134 12.33 20.17 -4.27
CA PRO A 134 12.94 20.50 -2.98
C PRO A 134 13.85 19.39 -2.46
N SER A 135 14.72 19.73 -1.52
CA SER A 135 15.50 18.73 -0.78
C SER A 135 14.56 17.78 -0.04
N HIS A 136 14.81 16.48 -0.18
CA HIS A 136 14.02 15.41 0.41
C HIS A 136 14.93 14.29 0.92
N PRO A 137 14.63 13.61 2.05
CA PRO A 137 15.49 12.56 2.59
C PRO A 137 15.82 11.46 1.56
N SER A 138 14.85 11.06 0.74
CA SER A 138 15.03 10.06 -0.32
C SER A 138 15.95 10.49 -1.46
N THR A 139 16.31 11.77 -1.60
CA THR A 139 17.19 12.24 -2.69
C THR A 139 18.48 12.87 -2.19
N SER A 140 18.63 13.04 -0.88
CA SER A 140 19.75 13.76 -0.25
C SER A 140 21.13 13.14 -0.50
N MET A 141 21.19 11.83 -0.72
CA MET A 141 22.42 11.07 -0.98
C MET A 141 22.72 10.88 -2.46
N LEU A 142 21.76 11.16 -3.34
CA LEU A 142 21.86 10.84 -4.76
C LEU A 142 22.80 11.83 -5.47
N PRO A 143 23.56 11.37 -6.48
CA PRO A 143 24.29 12.27 -7.36
C PRO A 143 23.31 13.07 -8.21
N LYS A 144 23.76 14.25 -8.69
CA LYS A 144 22.93 15.14 -9.52
C LYS A 144 22.35 14.43 -10.75
N GLU A 145 23.17 13.61 -11.41
CA GLU A 145 22.79 12.70 -12.49
C GLU A 145 22.92 11.29 -11.94
N TRP A 146 21.79 10.64 -11.67
CA TRP A 146 21.76 9.29 -11.14
C TRP A 146 21.59 8.29 -12.27
N HIS A 147 22.66 7.58 -12.59
CA HIS A 147 22.66 6.54 -13.61
C HIS A 147 22.04 5.26 -13.05
N VAL A 148 21.02 4.76 -13.75
CA VAL A 148 20.28 3.55 -13.38
C VAL A 148 20.08 2.66 -14.59
N ARG A 149 19.79 1.38 -14.35
CA ARG A 149 19.26 0.46 -15.36
C ARG A 149 17.89 0.00 -14.93
N ASP A 150 16.85 0.48 -15.59
CA ASP A 150 15.46 0.19 -15.20
C ASP A 150 14.49 0.49 -16.36
N GLU A 151 13.21 0.31 -16.11
CA GLU A 151 12.12 0.66 -17.01
C GLU A 151 11.64 2.09 -16.73
N MET A 152 11.79 3.00 -17.71
CA MET A 152 11.34 4.39 -17.55
C MET A 152 9.83 4.49 -17.77
N TYR A 153 9.08 4.38 -16.66
CA TYR A 153 7.61 4.33 -16.67
C TYR A 153 6.98 5.61 -17.19
N ASN A 154 5.94 5.44 -17.98
CA ASN A 154 5.00 6.46 -18.41
C ASN A 154 3.69 6.33 -17.66
N PHE A 155 3.05 7.47 -17.42
CA PHE A 155 1.88 7.56 -16.55
C PHE A 155 0.65 8.08 -17.28
N LYS A 156 -0.52 7.66 -16.81
CA LYS A 156 -1.82 8.06 -17.37
C LYS A 156 -2.22 9.50 -17.01
N SER A 157 -1.50 10.15 -16.10
CA SER A 157 -1.77 11.51 -15.61
C SER A 157 -0.54 12.12 -14.97
N ASP A 158 -0.46 13.45 -14.89
CA ASP A 158 0.55 14.15 -14.10
C ASP A 158 0.25 13.98 -12.59
N PRO A 159 1.15 13.38 -11.79
CA PRO A 159 0.95 13.27 -10.33
C PRO A 159 0.82 14.64 -9.64
N ARG A 160 1.35 15.72 -10.25
CA ARG A 160 1.20 17.09 -9.72
C ARG A 160 -0.25 17.56 -9.74
N SER A 161 -1.10 16.97 -10.58
CA SER A 161 -2.52 17.33 -10.66
C SER A 161 -3.31 17.02 -9.38
N VAL A 162 -2.81 16.10 -8.54
CA VAL A 162 -3.36 15.80 -7.22
C VAL A 162 -2.57 16.45 -6.08
N GLY A 163 -1.63 17.35 -6.41
CA GLY A 163 -0.81 18.06 -5.43
C GLY A 163 0.49 17.35 -5.05
N ALA A 164 0.87 16.26 -5.74
CA ALA A 164 2.14 15.61 -5.49
C ALA A 164 3.34 16.50 -5.89
N VAL A 165 4.43 16.37 -5.15
CA VAL A 165 5.70 17.04 -5.42
C VAL A 165 6.65 16.02 -6.03
N VAL A 166 7.00 16.24 -7.30
CA VAL A 166 7.95 15.36 -8.02
C VAL A 166 9.38 15.74 -7.65
N ILE A 167 10.17 14.72 -7.29
CA ILE A 167 11.53 14.87 -6.78
C ILE A 167 12.59 14.14 -7.60
N LEU A 168 12.19 13.20 -8.47
CA LEU A 168 13.05 12.58 -9.46
C LEU A 168 12.39 12.64 -10.83
N SER A 169 13.21 12.86 -11.86
CA SER A 169 12.74 12.90 -13.24
C SER A 169 13.60 12.05 -14.18
N ALA A 170 12.97 11.27 -15.04
CA ALA A 170 13.67 10.54 -16.09
C ALA A 170 14.16 11.54 -17.15
N ASN A 171 15.46 11.49 -17.45
CA ASN A 171 16.05 12.31 -18.49
C ASN A 171 15.76 11.67 -19.85
N GLU A 172 14.71 12.13 -20.53
CA GLU A 172 14.25 11.58 -21.82
C GLU A 172 15.28 11.68 -22.96
N SER A 173 16.41 12.37 -22.77
CA SER A 173 17.51 12.40 -23.75
C SER A 173 18.54 11.29 -23.55
N SER A 174 18.42 10.50 -22.48
CA SER A 174 19.40 9.48 -22.08
C SER A 174 19.01 8.04 -22.41
N TYR A 175 17.79 7.81 -22.91
CA TYR A 175 17.26 6.49 -23.22
C TYR A 175 16.31 6.57 -24.43
N ASP A 176 16.06 5.43 -25.08
CA ASP A 176 15.20 5.34 -26.25
C ASP A 176 13.76 4.94 -25.85
N ASP A 177 12.79 5.80 -26.18
CA ASP A 177 11.35 5.51 -26.07
C ASP A 177 10.66 5.66 -27.43
N PRO A 178 10.49 4.57 -28.20
CA PRO A 178 9.77 4.61 -29.47
C PRO A 178 8.24 4.62 -29.29
N GLY A 179 7.75 4.53 -28.04
CA GLY A 179 6.33 4.46 -27.72
C GLY A 179 5.59 5.77 -28.02
N THR A 180 4.33 5.66 -28.40
CA THR A 180 3.47 6.83 -28.57
C THR A 180 2.83 7.21 -27.24
N ARG A 181 3.18 8.39 -26.72
CA ARG A 181 2.55 8.95 -25.51
C ARG A 181 1.06 9.22 -25.75
N LYS A 182 0.20 8.51 -25.02
CA LYS A 182 -1.27 8.66 -25.10
C LYS A 182 -1.82 9.63 -24.07
N PHE A 183 -1.11 9.81 -22.96
CA PHE A 183 -1.53 10.62 -21.82
C PHE A 183 -0.51 11.72 -21.54
N ASP A 184 -0.99 12.80 -20.92
CA ASP A 184 -0.15 13.86 -20.42
C ASP A 184 0.23 13.55 -18.96
N GLN A 185 1.48 13.13 -18.76
CA GLN A 185 2.08 12.90 -17.45
C GLN A 185 2.81 14.14 -16.89
N GLY A 186 2.74 15.26 -17.61
CA GLY A 186 3.45 16.48 -17.27
C GLY A 186 4.94 16.43 -17.59
N THR A 187 5.58 17.59 -17.43
CA THR A 187 7.03 17.79 -17.62
C THR A 187 7.60 18.59 -16.45
N PRO A 188 8.81 18.28 -15.93
CA PRO A 188 9.68 17.15 -16.30
C PRO A 188 9.06 15.77 -16.03
N HIS A 189 9.48 14.74 -16.78
CA HIS A 189 8.97 13.35 -16.73
C HIS A 189 9.03 12.80 -15.30
N PRO A 190 7.92 12.55 -14.60
CA PRO A 190 7.96 12.15 -13.18
C PRO A 190 8.45 10.71 -12.99
N THR A 191 9.38 10.49 -12.06
CA THR A 191 9.92 9.14 -11.73
C THR A 191 9.73 8.81 -10.25
N ALA A 192 9.83 9.80 -9.37
CA ALA A 192 9.48 9.66 -7.95
C ALA A 192 8.85 10.95 -7.42
N TRP A 193 7.93 10.82 -6.49
CA TRP A 193 7.20 11.93 -5.90
C TRP A 193 6.69 11.61 -4.51
N PHE A 194 6.23 12.64 -3.82
CA PHE A 194 5.58 12.51 -2.53
C PHE A 194 4.32 13.38 -2.44
N GLN A 195 3.45 13.06 -1.50
CA GLN A 195 2.28 13.84 -1.11
C GLN A 195 2.36 14.10 0.39
N GLU A 196 2.46 15.37 0.79
CA GLU A 196 2.45 15.75 2.22
C GLU A 196 1.12 15.37 2.88
N HIS A 197 0.04 15.39 2.08
CA HIS A 197 -1.29 14.92 2.40
C HIS A 197 -1.75 14.00 1.28
N GLY A 198 -1.90 12.69 1.55
CA GLY A 198 -2.37 11.71 0.57
C GLY A 198 -3.71 12.10 -0.05
N ALA A 199 -3.74 12.24 -1.37
CA ALA A 199 -4.90 12.76 -2.11
C ALA A 199 -6.01 11.72 -2.31
N GLY A 200 -5.78 10.46 -1.89
CA GLY A 200 -6.81 9.43 -1.91
C GLY A 200 -7.79 9.52 -0.74
N VAL A 201 -7.51 10.35 0.27
CA VAL A 201 -8.31 10.48 1.48
C VAL A 201 -9.57 11.31 1.26
N ASP A 202 -10.67 10.91 1.90
CA ASP A 202 -11.94 11.62 1.84
C ASP A 202 -11.82 13.03 2.46
N SER A 203 -12.69 13.95 2.01
CA SER A 203 -12.63 15.37 2.45
C SER A 203 -12.82 15.62 3.95
N ASN A 204 -13.36 14.65 4.70
CA ASN A 204 -13.50 14.67 6.15
C ASN A 204 -12.49 13.74 6.86
N GLY A 205 -11.64 13.04 6.10
CA GLY A 205 -10.55 12.23 6.60
C GLY A 205 -9.37 13.07 7.06
N THR A 206 -8.47 12.44 7.81
CA THR A 206 -7.16 13.00 8.16
C THR A 206 -6.13 12.29 7.33
N ALA A 207 -5.48 12.99 6.40
CA ALA A 207 -4.50 12.35 5.52
C ALA A 207 -3.14 12.17 6.19
N GLY A 208 -2.54 10.99 5.99
CA GLY A 208 -1.11 10.77 6.20
C GLY A 208 -0.27 11.25 5.01
N ARG A 209 0.98 10.78 4.96
CA ARG A 209 1.89 11.02 3.83
C ARG A 209 1.89 9.86 2.85
N SER A 210 2.14 10.17 1.58
CA SER A 210 2.31 9.19 0.51
C SER A 210 3.65 9.39 -0.19
N PHE A 211 4.39 8.31 -0.46
CA PHE A 211 5.64 8.35 -1.23
C PHE A 211 5.60 7.31 -2.35
N TYR A 212 6.12 7.66 -3.52
CA TYR A 212 6.22 6.76 -4.66
C TYR A 212 7.54 6.90 -5.42
N THR A 213 8.08 5.77 -5.88
CA THR A 213 9.17 5.71 -6.88
C THR A 213 8.87 4.62 -7.90
N SER A 214 9.11 4.89 -9.18
CA SER A 214 8.85 3.93 -10.27
C SER A 214 10.00 2.94 -10.50
N LEU A 215 11.17 3.19 -9.91
CA LEU A 215 12.34 2.33 -10.01
C LEU A 215 12.19 1.08 -9.13
N GLY A 216 12.91 0.02 -9.44
CA GLY A 216 12.97 -1.21 -8.65
C GLY A 216 12.72 -2.52 -9.41
N HIS A 217 12.87 -2.54 -10.74
CA HIS A 217 12.59 -3.74 -11.54
C HIS A 217 13.55 -4.90 -11.23
N LEU A 218 14.86 -4.64 -11.23
CA LEU A 218 15.91 -5.66 -11.20
C LEU A 218 16.28 -6.09 -9.78
N ASN A 219 16.79 -7.32 -9.63
CA ASN A 219 17.35 -7.79 -8.36
C ASN A 219 18.57 -6.95 -7.94
N GLU A 220 19.40 -6.59 -8.92
CA GLU A 220 20.60 -5.77 -8.75
C GLU A 220 20.25 -4.38 -8.19
N THR A 221 19.11 -3.81 -8.59
CA THR A 221 18.63 -2.52 -8.07
C THR A 221 18.45 -2.57 -6.55
N TRP A 222 17.94 -3.68 -6.00
CA TRP A 222 17.75 -3.87 -4.55
C TRP A 222 19.04 -4.19 -3.78
N GLN A 223 20.16 -4.37 -4.48
CA GLN A 223 21.49 -4.55 -3.91
C GLN A 223 22.35 -3.27 -4.04
N ASP A 224 21.84 -2.25 -4.72
CA ASP A 224 22.51 -0.97 -4.88
C ASP A 224 22.27 -0.07 -3.66
N ASP A 225 23.36 0.42 -3.07
CA ASP A 225 23.31 1.24 -1.85
C ASP A 225 22.58 2.56 -2.05
N LEU A 226 22.68 3.19 -3.24
CA LEU A 226 22.00 4.46 -3.52
C LEU A 226 20.50 4.24 -3.66
N PHE A 227 20.08 3.19 -4.37
CA PHE A 227 18.67 2.82 -4.48
C PHE A 227 18.07 2.47 -3.11
N MET A 228 18.77 1.65 -2.32
CA MET A 228 18.31 1.31 -0.97
C MET A 228 18.20 2.55 -0.07
N ALA A 229 19.17 3.46 -0.14
CA ALA A 229 19.12 4.71 0.59
C ALA A 229 17.96 5.61 0.12
N HIS A 230 17.67 5.66 -1.18
CA HIS A 230 16.51 6.36 -1.74
C HIS A 230 15.19 5.83 -1.18
N VAL A 231 14.97 4.51 -1.26
CA VAL A 231 13.77 3.85 -0.75
C VAL A 231 13.61 4.07 0.75
N MET A 232 14.65 3.79 1.54
CA MET A 232 14.59 3.95 2.99
C MET A 232 14.38 5.40 3.42
N GLY A 233 14.98 6.37 2.72
CA GLY A 233 14.72 7.79 2.94
C GLY A 233 13.26 8.19 2.67
N GLY A 234 12.63 7.59 1.67
CA GLY A 234 11.21 7.79 1.37
C GLY A 234 10.29 7.20 2.44
N VAL A 235 10.56 5.97 2.86
CA VAL A 235 9.83 5.29 3.95
C VAL A 235 9.97 6.08 5.26
N GLN A 236 11.18 6.48 5.63
CA GLN A 236 11.43 7.27 6.85
C GLN A 236 10.71 8.62 6.82
N TRP A 237 10.71 9.30 5.66
CA TRP A 237 9.98 10.56 5.51
C TRP A 237 8.46 10.37 5.67
N ALA A 238 7.88 9.32 5.10
CA ALA A 238 6.46 9.03 5.26
C ALA A 238 6.11 8.80 6.74
N LEU A 239 6.93 8.03 7.46
CA LEU A 239 6.77 7.74 8.89
C LEU A 239 6.92 8.96 9.81
N GLN A 240 7.42 10.09 9.31
CA GLN A 240 7.49 11.36 10.04
C GLN A 240 6.20 12.19 9.93
N ALA A 241 5.14 11.68 9.28
CA ALA A 241 3.84 12.35 9.30
C ALA A 241 3.34 12.51 10.73
N ASN A 242 2.74 13.67 11.04
CA ASN A 242 2.22 13.97 12.38
C ASN A 242 1.12 12.99 12.85
N THR A 243 0.51 12.24 11.94
CA THR A 243 -0.49 11.20 12.23
C THR A 243 0.12 9.89 12.72
N THR A 244 1.45 9.72 12.64
CA THR A 244 2.15 8.46 12.89
C THR A 244 2.52 8.30 14.35
N ARG A 245 2.14 7.20 15.00
CA ARG A 245 2.47 6.97 16.42
C ARG A 245 3.94 6.75 16.70
N ALA A 246 4.68 6.16 15.76
CA ALA A 246 6.12 5.96 15.93
C ALA A 246 6.91 7.27 16.08
N SER A 247 6.49 8.34 15.39
CA SER A 247 7.17 9.65 15.41
C SER A 247 6.47 10.70 16.28
N ASN A 248 5.18 10.51 16.57
CA ASN A 248 4.38 11.38 17.41
C ASN A 248 3.47 10.55 18.34
N ALA A 249 3.65 10.63 19.67
CA ALA A 249 2.82 9.89 20.63
C ALA A 249 1.32 10.21 20.54
N ASN A 250 0.95 11.37 19.98
CA ASN A 250 -0.44 11.77 19.72
C ASN A 250 -0.94 11.38 18.32
N GLY A 251 -0.15 10.62 17.56
CA GLY A 251 -0.53 10.09 16.25
C GLY A 251 -1.78 9.21 16.33
N ALA A 252 -2.52 9.15 15.23
CA ALA A 252 -3.75 8.39 15.11
C ALA A 252 -3.49 6.92 14.76
N VAL A 253 -2.47 6.62 13.95
CA VAL A 253 -2.22 5.30 13.33
C VAL A 253 -0.88 4.69 13.74
N GLY A 254 -0.81 3.36 13.66
CA GLY A 254 0.39 2.58 13.96
C GLY A 254 0.58 2.30 15.45
N ASN A 255 1.44 1.33 15.77
CA ASN A 255 1.88 1.02 17.14
C ASN A 255 0.77 0.87 18.19
N GLY A 256 -0.44 0.47 17.79
CA GLY A 256 -1.51 0.12 18.70
C GLY A 256 -1.04 -1.04 19.59
N THR A 257 -0.86 -0.79 20.89
CA THR A 257 -0.78 -1.88 21.84
C THR A 257 -2.07 -2.68 21.68
N SER A 258 -1.94 -3.95 21.28
CA SER A 258 -3.03 -4.89 21.42
C SER A 258 -3.37 -4.92 22.90
N THR A 259 -4.37 -4.16 23.32
CA THR A 259 -4.94 -4.33 24.66
C THR A 259 -5.58 -5.70 24.60
N PRO A 260 -5.09 -6.72 25.33
CA PRO A 260 -5.78 -7.99 25.38
C PRO A 260 -7.17 -7.67 25.92
N SER A 261 -8.22 -8.08 25.21
CA SER A 261 -9.56 -8.03 25.75
C SER A 261 -9.61 -8.97 26.96
N THR A 262 -9.34 -8.44 28.15
CA THR A 262 -9.70 -9.10 29.40
C THR A 262 -11.21 -9.06 29.46
N THR A 263 -11.83 -10.03 28.78
CA THR A 263 -13.22 -10.38 28.97
C THR A 263 -13.30 -10.95 30.37
N GLY A 264 -13.58 -10.05 31.32
CA GLY A 264 -13.84 -10.42 32.71
C GLY A 264 -15.00 -11.40 32.75
N THR A 265 -14.72 -12.64 33.13
CA THR A 265 -15.72 -13.53 33.71
C THR A 265 -15.32 -13.76 35.16
N ASN A 266 -15.95 -12.99 36.04
CA ASN A 266 -16.13 -13.38 37.43
C ASN A 266 -16.82 -14.75 37.46
N GLY A 267 -16.20 -15.70 38.14
CA GLY A 267 -16.73 -17.06 38.25
C GLY A 267 -16.08 -17.85 39.39
N THR A 268 -16.08 -17.29 40.60
CA THR A 268 -15.90 -18.09 41.83
C THR A 268 -17.17 -18.92 42.04
N ALA A 269 -17.16 -20.17 41.58
CA ALA A 269 -18.18 -21.16 41.92
C ALA A 269 -17.69 -22.00 43.11
N SER A 270 -18.21 -21.67 44.30
CA SER A 270 -18.20 -22.57 45.46
C SER A 270 -19.30 -23.61 45.26
N ALA A 271 -18.95 -24.88 45.31
CA ALA A 271 -19.88 -25.99 45.23
C ALA A 271 -20.63 -26.16 46.56
N SER A 272 -21.96 -26.10 46.52
CA SER A 272 -22.82 -26.79 47.48
C SER A 272 -24.01 -27.36 46.74
N GLY A 273 -24.15 -28.68 46.81
CA GLY A 273 -25.22 -29.42 46.18
C GLY A 273 -26.51 -29.36 46.99
N SER A 274 -27.63 -29.29 46.29
CA SER A 274 -28.90 -29.82 46.78
C SER A 274 -29.82 -30.12 45.59
N SER A 275 -30.21 -31.38 45.52
CA SER A 275 -31.15 -31.99 44.60
C SER A 275 -32.61 -31.66 44.92
N SER A 276 -33.43 -31.38 43.91
CA SER A 276 -34.82 -31.87 43.77
C SER A 276 -35.48 -31.36 42.48
N SER A 277 -35.93 -32.29 41.62
CA SER A 277 -36.91 -32.08 40.54
C SER A 277 -38.35 -32.16 41.10
N PRO A 278 -39.45 -32.25 40.30
CA PRO A 278 -39.72 -31.82 38.91
C PRO A 278 -41.08 -31.06 38.77
N SER A 279 -41.34 -30.43 37.62
CA SER A 279 -42.70 -30.43 37.04
C SER A 279 -42.74 -29.98 35.57
N THR A 280 -43.37 -30.85 34.78
CA THR A 280 -43.88 -30.77 33.40
C THR A 280 -44.74 -29.55 33.07
N THR A 281 -44.67 -29.03 31.83
CA THR A 281 -45.87 -28.89 30.97
C THR A 281 -45.50 -28.77 29.48
N THR A 282 -46.28 -29.50 28.67
CA THR A 282 -46.39 -29.52 27.21
C THR A 282 -47.01 -28.26 26.61
N GLY A 283 -46.69 -27.94 25.35
CA GLY A 283 -47.42 -26.94 24.57
C GLY A 283 -46.99 -26.88 23.10
N THR A 284 -47.69 -27.64 22.26
CA THR A 284 -47.69 -27.59 20.79
C THR A 284 -48.35 -26.31 20.25
N SER A 285 -47.84 -25.75 19.15
CA SER A 285 -48.71 -25.24 18.07
C SER A 285 -47.91 -24.98 16.78
N ALA A 286 -48.52 -25.43 15.68
CA ALA A 286 -48.10 -25.22 14.31
C ALA A 286 -48.63 -23.91 13.74
N ALA A 287 -47.97 -23.34 12.73
CA ALA A 287 -48.65 -22.55 11.71
C ALA A 287 -47.87 -22.59 10.38
N ARG A 288 -48.64 -22.93 9.33
CA ARG A 288 -48.30 -22.97 7.89
C ARG A 288 -48.25 -21.57 7.28
N SER A 289 -47.47 -21.41 6.21
CA SER A 289 -47.91 -21.03 4.84
C SER A 289 -46.67 -20.59 4.04
N GLN A 290 -46.23 -21.25 2.97
CA GLN A 290 -46.81 -21.56 1.65
C GLN A 290 -46.48 -20.54 0.54
N TYR A 291 -45.73 -21.05 -0.45
CA TYR A 291 -45.60 -20.68 -1.88
C TYR A 291 -44.97 -19.31 -2.21
N ILE A 292 -44.03 -19.19 -3.16
CA ILE A 292 -44.22 -19.38 -4.62
C ILE A 292 -42.93 -19.85 -5.31
N THR A 293 -43.15 -20.59 -6.40
CA THR A 293 -42.26 -21.35 -7.28
C THR A 293 -41.45 -20.52 -8.30
N ALA A 294 -40.40 -21.18 -8.79
CA ALA A 294 -39.41 -20.79 -9.81
C ALA A 294 -39.93 -20.59 -11.25
N SER A 295 -39.12 -19.93 -12.09
CA SER A 295 -38.52 -20.45 -13.37
C SER A 295 -38.05 -19.29 -14.29
N THR A 296 -36.73 -19.04 -14.46
CA THR A 296 -35.80 -19.41 -15.59
C THR A 296 -35.85 -18.51 -16.86
N PRO A 297 -34.84 -18.49 -17.77
CA PRO A 297 -34.07 -17.29 -18.12
C PRO A 297 -34.11 -16.91 -19.63
N MET A 298 -33.47 -15.81 -20.04
CA MET A 298 -33.18 -15.47 -21.45
C MET A 298 -31.76 -14.90 -21.56
N VAL A 299 -30.80 -15.66 -22.09
CA VAL A 299 -30.32 -15.72 -23.50
C VAL A 299 -29.41 -14.55 -23.89
N PHE A 300 -28.16 -14.94 -24.14
CA PHE A 300 -27.05 -14.20 -24.72
C PHE A 300 -27.28 -13.83 -26.19
N ILE A 301 -26.79 -12.65 -26.59
CA ILE A 301 -26.37 -12.35 -27.96
C ILE A 301 -24.97 -11.72 -27.87
N GLY A 302 -24.02 -12.34 -28.57
CA GLY A 302 -22.62 -11.92 -28.61
C GLY A 302 -22.33 -10.83 -29.63
N ALA A 303 -21.21 -10.16 -29.43
CA ALA A 303 -20.42 -9.53 -30.48
C ALA A 303 -18.94 -9.72 -30.14
N ALA A 304 -18.24 -10.43 -31.02
CA ALA A 304 -16.82 -10.65 -30.97
C ALA A 304 -16.08 -9.40 -31.48
N LEU A 305 -15.00 -9.00 -30.81
CA LEU A 305 -13.93 -8.23 -31.47
C LEU A 305 -12.56 -8.65 -30.92
N ALA A 306 -11.64 -8.76 -31.88
CA ALA A 306 -10.33 -9.37 -31.89
C ALA A 306 -9.44 -9.19 -30.64
N ILE A 307 -8.95 -10.33 -30.15
CA ILE A 307 -7.74 -10.42 -29.32
C ILE A 307 -6.57 -10.62 -30.30
N SER A 308 -5.70 -9.62 -30.42
CA SER A 308 -4.40 -9.82 -31.06
C SER A 308 -3.42 -10.35 -30.02
N LEU A 309 -3.06 -11.62 -30.15
CA LEU A 309 -1.89 -12.22 -29.52
C LEU A 309 -0.63 -11.54 -30.06
N TRP A 310 0.26 -11.10 -29.17
CA TRP A 310 1.69 -11.08 -29.45
C TRP A 310 2.39 -11.80 -28.29
N THR A 311 2.92 -12.98 -28.60
CA THR A 311 3.98 -13.67 -27.88
C THR A 311 5.25 -13.44 -28.70
N LEU A 312 6.35 -13.06 -28.05
CA LEU A 312 7.72 -13.56 -28.26
C LEU A 312 8.76 -12.52 -27.77
N PHE A 313 9.51 -12.95 -26.75
CA PHE A 313 10.74 -12.41 -26.13
C PHE A 313 10.61 -11.18 -25.25
#